data_AF-A0A1C4J0G4-F1
#
_entry.id   AF-A0A1C4J0G4-F1
#
_cell.length_a   1.000
_cell.length_b   1.000
_cell.length_c   1.000
_cell.angle_alpha   90.00
_cell.angle_beta   90.00
_cell.angle_gamma   90.00
#
_symmetry.space_group_name_H-M   'P 1'
#
loop_
_entity.id
_entity.type
_entity.pdbx_description
1 polymer ?
#
loop_
_entity_poly.entity_id
_entity_poly.type
_entity_poly.pdbx_seq_one_letter_code
_entity_poly.pdbx_strand_id
1 'polypeptide(L)'
;MSAAPVQVEFLYGIKPGRFDANDDWQAESIVAFRITKKTAKRIYYDAELYGRGPRIRFVDRHRLETDGEITRRGQWWEPDLRLHVQPPQTFPPQWDLDLPRLKAEMAAAHPDRGGTDEAFIAARTRYENARSKETSA
;
A
#
# COMPACT_ATOMS: atom_id res chain seq x y z
N MET A 1 -21.85 -14.36 16.39
CA MET A 1 -21.09 -14.51 15.13
C MET A 1 -20.29 -13.24 14.94
N SER A 2 -19.03 -13.22 15.40
CA SER A 2 -18.16 -12.05 15.25
C SER A 2 -17.69 -11.96 13.80
N ALA A 3 -18.09 -10.92 13.08
CA ALA A 3 -17.54 -10.62 11.77
C ALA A 3 -16.04 -10.34 11.95
N ALA A 4 -15.18 -11.16 11.33
CA ALA A 4 -13.75 -10.88 11.30
C ALA A 4 -13.52 -9.46 10.76
N PRO A 5 -12.58 -8.68 11.32
CA PRO A 5 -12.26 -7.36 10.79
C PRO A 5 -11.89 -7.52 9.32
N VAL A 6 -12.58 -6.78 8.43
CA VAL A 6 -12.24 -6.75 7.02
C VAL A 6 -10.83 -6.18 6.93
N GLN A 7 -9.84 -7.07 6.73
CA GLN A 7 -8.46 -6.68 6.56
C GLN A 7 -8.41 -5.81 5.30
N VAL A 8 -8.20 -4.51 5.49
CA VAL A 8 -8.12 -3.57 4.36
C VAL A 8 -6.77 -3.82 3.71
N GLU A 9 -6.80 -4.45 2.55
CA GLU A 9 -5.61 -4.74 1.76
C GLU A 9 -5.43 -3.64 0.70
N PHE A 10 -4.17 -3.33 0.38
CA PHE A 10 -3.81 -2.30 -0.57
C PHE A 10 -2.91 -2.86 -1.66
N LEU A 11 -2.96 -2.23 -2.84
CA LEU A 11 -1.90 -2.27 -3.83
C LEU A 11 -1.14 -0.94 -3.79
N TYR A 12 0.15 -0.96 -4.04
CA TYR A 12 0.99 0.22 -3.95
C TYR A 12 1.51 0.60 -5.33
N GLY A 13 1.31 1.85 -5.73
CA GLY A 13 1.86 2.40 -6.96
C GLY A 13 2.76 3.58 -6.68
N ILE A 14 3.46 4.08 -7.71
CA ILE A 14 4.37 5.22 -7.59
C ILE A 14 3.85 6.36 -8.46
N LYS A 15 3.54 7.47 -7.83
CA LYS A 15 3.28 8.74 -8.48
C LYS A 15 4.62 9.43 -8.76
N PRO A 16 4.98 9.68 -10.03
CA PRO A 16 6.26 10.29 -10.34
C PRO A 16 6.33 11.73 -9.81
N GLY A 17 7.54 12.16 -9.49
CA GLY A 17 7.83 13.55 -9.11
C GLY A 17 7.52 14.50 -10.26
N ARG A 18 7.04 15.69 -9.94
CA ARG A 18 6.68 16.73 -10.93
C ARG A 18 6.77 18.12 -10.32
N PHE A 19 6.96 19.12 -11.17
CA PHE A 19 6.69 20.50 -10.80
C PHE A 19 5.18 20.73 -10.70
N ASP A 20 4.75 21.48 -9.69
CA ASP A 20 3.36 21.95 -9.59
C ASP A 20 3.18 23.30 -10.31
N ALA A 21 2.01 23.92 -10.14
CA ALA A 21 1.68 25.18 -10.81
C ALA A 21 2.49 26.38 -10.31
N ASN A 22 3.16 26.25 -9.16
CA ASN A 22 3.99 27.29 -8.56
C ASN A 22 5.49 27.07 -8.82
N ASP A 23 5.85 26.10 -9.68
CA ASP A 23 7.24 25.69 -9.96
C ASP A 23 7.95 25.04 -8.76
N ASP A 24 7.19 24.54 -7.79
CA ASP A 24 7.72 23.78 -6.68
C ASP A 24 7.87 22.29 -7.08
N TRP A 25 9.07 21.73 -6.82
CA TRP A 25 9.32 20.31 -7.06
C TRP A 25 8.59 19.45 -6.04
N GLN A 26 7.63 18.66 -6.52
CA GLN A 26 6.97 17.62 -5.76
C GLN A 26 7.72 16.30 -5.98
N ALA A 27 8.32 15.75 -4.93
CA ALA A 27 9.01 14.47 -5.02
C ALA A 27 8.06 13.33 -5.42
N GLU A 28 8.64 12.22 -5.87
CA GLU A 28 7.87 11.00 -6.09
C GLU A 28 7.19 10.55 -4.80
N SER A 29 6.02 9.94 -4.94
CA SER A 29 5.24 9.46 -3.79
C SER A 29 4.58 8.13 -4.06
N ILE A 30 4.51 7.31 -3.04
CA ILE A 30 3.82 6.02 -3.10
C ILE A 30 2.33 6.27 -2.83
N VAL A 31 1.51 5.49 -3.51
CA VAL A 31 0.07 5.63 -3.51
C VAL A 31 -0.54 4.29 -3.16
N ALA A 32 -1.34 4.26 -2.10
CA ALA A 32 -2.08 3.06 -1.69
C ALA A 32 -3.46 3.02 -2.35
N PHE A 33 -3.70 2.00 -3.18
CA PHE A 33 -4.98 1.71 -3.81
C PHE A 33 -5.72 0.65 -3.00
N ARG A 34 -6.91 1.00 -2.49
CA ARG A 34 -7.72 0.08 -1.70
C ARG A 34 -8.22 -1.08 -2.55
N ILE A 35 -7.94 -2.31 -2.14
CA ILE A 35 -8.52 -3.50 -2.76
C ILE A 35 -9.99 -3.58 -2.38
N THR A 36 -10.85 -3.62 -3.40
CA THR A 36 -12.31 -3.70 -3.23
C THR A 36 -12.81 -5.13 -3.33
N LYS A 37 -12.14 -5.98 -4.12
CA LYS A 37 -12.50 -7.39 -4.29
C LYS A 37 -11.30 -8.21 -4.75
N LYS A 38 -11.06 -9.35 -4.09
CA LYS A 38 -10.16 -10.40 -4.62
C LYS A 38 -10.96 -11.59 -5.12
N THR A 39 -10.58 -12.10 -6.28
CA THR A 39 -11.09 -13.34 -6.86
C THR A 39 -9.93 -14.30 -7.10
N ALA A 40 -10.19 -15.52 -7.59
CA ALA A 40 -9.12 -16.44 -7.95
C ALA A 40 -8.20 -15.88 -9.07
N LYS A 41 -8.76 -15.09 -10.01
CA LYS A 41 -8.01 -14.59 -11.19
C LYS A 41 -7.62 -13.12 -11.10
N ARG A 42 -8.37 -12.32 -10.34
CA ARG A 42 -8.28 -10.86 -10.40
C ARG A 42 -8.31 -10.22 -9.02
N ILE A 43 -7.52 -9.17 -8.86
CA ILE A 43 -7.61 -8.21 -7.75
C ILE A 43 -8.21 -6.93 -8.32
N TYR A 44 -9.34 -6.51 -7.77
CA TYR A 44 -10.02 -5.25 -8.07
C TYR A 44 -9.67 -4.22 -7.01
N TYR A 45 -9.40 -3.00 -7.44
CA TYR A 45 -9.03 -1.90 -6.56
C TYR A 45 -9.69 -0.60 -6.99
N ASP A 46 -9.83 0.29 -6.02
CA ASP A 46 -10.33 1.64 -6.20
C ASP A 46 -9.23 2.54 -6.74
N ALA A 47 -9.46 3.12 -7.91
CA ALA A 47 -8.60 4.08 -8.60
C ALA A 47 -9.24 5.48 -8.67
N GLU A 48 -10.34 5.73 -7.95
CA GLU A 48 -11.07 6.99 -7.93
C GLU A 48 -10.19 8.18 -7.51
N LEU A 49 -9.20 7.93 -6.66
CA LEU A 49 -8.21 8.90 -6.18
C LEU A 49 -7.50 9.68 -7.31
N TYR A 50 -7.53 9.20 -8.55
CA TYR A 50 -6.82 9.83 -9.69
C TYR A 50 -7.71 10.39 -10.80
N GLY A 51 -9.04 10.41 -10.63
CA GLY A 51 -9.98 11.24 -11.42
C GLY A 51 -10.09 11.00 -12.93
N ARG A 52 -9.15 10.27 -13.56
CA ARG A 52 -9.15 9.90 -14.98
C ARG A 52 -9.21 8.37 -15.13
N GLY A 53 -10.36 7.89 -15.58
CA GLY A 53 -10.61 6.48 -15.89
C GLY A 53 -11.68 5.83 -15.01
N PRO A 54 -11.92 4.52 -15.18
CA PRO A 54 -12.93 3.82 -14.39
C PRO A 54 -12.51 3.82 -12.91
N ARG A 55 -13.47 4.15 -12.03
CA ARG A 55 -13.29 4.16 -10.56
C ARG A 55 -12.77 2.84 -10.01
N ILE A 56 -13.15 1.72 -10.63
CA ILE A 56 -12.67 0.40 -10.26
C ILE A 56 -11.86 -0.16 -11.41
N ARG A 57 -10.61 -0.52 -11.12
CA ARG A 57 -9.69 -1.21 -12.05
C ARG A 57 -9.37 -2.60 -11.51
N PHE A 58 -8.72 -3.42 -12.32
CA PHE A 58 -8.28 -4.75 -11.92
C PHE A 58 -6.93 -5.13 -12.50
N VAL A 59 -6.24 -6.04 -11.81
CA VAL A 59 -5.00 -6.71 -12.26
C VAL A 59 -5.13 -8.22 -12.11
N ASP A 60 -4.25 -8.94 -12.81
CA ASP A 60 -4.13 -10.38 -12.66
C ASP A 60 -3.56 -10.74 -11.29
N ARG A 61 -4.30 -11.53 -10.53
CA ARG A 61 -3.92 -11.92 -9.17
C ARG A 61 -2.68 -12.81 -9.16
N HIS A 62 -2.67 -13.84 -10.00
CA HIS A 62 -1.62 -14.85 -9.98
C HIS A 62 -0.27 -14.23 -10.35
N ARG A 63 -0.23 -13.40 -11.39
CA ARG A 63 1.00 -12.70 -11.78
C ARG A 63 1.49 -11.79 -10.66
N LEU A 64 0.60 -10.97 -10.10
CA LEU A 64 0.97 -10.04 -9.03
C LEU A 64 1.45 -10.75 -7.75
N GLU A 65 0.80 -11.83 -7.33
CA GLU A 65 1.21 -12.59 -6.13
C GLU A 65 2.48 -13.41 -6.36
N THR A 66 2.76 -13.83 -7.60
CA THR A 66 3.98 -14.59 -7.95
C THR A 66 5.19 -13.67 -8.09
N ASP A 67 5.02 -12.56 -8.82
CA ASP A 67 6.12 -11.66 -9.18
C ASP A 67 6.32 -10.54 -8.14
N GLY A 68 5.33 -10.34 -7.24
CA GLY A 68 5.31 -9.26 -6.24
C GLY A 68 4.93 -7.89 -6.81
N GLU A 69 4.91 -7.76 -8.14
CA GLU A 69 4.54 -6.55 -8.87
C GLU A 69 3.85 -6.87 -10.21
N ILE A 70 3.16 -5.89 -10.78
CA ILE A 70 2.58 -6.01 -12.10
C ILE A 70 2.54 -4.66 -12.81
N THR A 71 2.87 -4.67 -14.10
CA THR A 71 2.75 -3.50 -14.97
C THR A 71 1.52 -3.61 -15.86
N ARG A 72 0.61 -2.65 -15.73
CA ARG A 72 -0.58 -2.47 -16.57
C ARG A 72 -0.17 -1.79 -17.90
N ARG A 73 -1.02 -1.93 -18.93
CA ARG A 73 -1.00 -1.00 -20.07
C ARG A 73 -1.65 0.33 -19.69
N GLY A 74 -0.90 1.41 -19.74
CA GLY A 74 -1.37 2.73 -19.38
C GLY A 74 -0.30 3.76 -19.66
N GLN A 75 -0.50 4.95 -19.15
CA GLN A 75 0.43 6.04 -19.33
C GLN A 75 1.53 6.05 -18.27
N TRP A 76 2.74 6.48 -18.63
CA TRP A 76 3.90 6.43 -17.72
C TRP A 76 3.71 7.27 -16.43
N TRP A 77 2.81 8.25 -16.46
CA TRP A 77 2.48 9.13 -15.33
C TRP A 77 1.33 8.61 -14.46
N GLU A 78 0.68 7.49 -14.85
CA GLU A 78 -0.36 6.88 -14.04
C GLU A 78 0.27 6.15 -12.83
N PRO A 79 -0.14 6.47 -11.60
CA PRO A 79 0.44 5.85 -10.41
C PRO A 79 0.11 4.37 -10.30
N ASP A 80 -0.98 3.90 -10.90
CA ASP A 80 -1.35 2.48 -10.98
C ASP A 80 -0.81 1.77 -12.22
N LEU A 81 0.12 2.39 -12.96
CA LEU A 81 0.80 1.73 -14.07
C LEU A 81 1.61 0.53 -13.59
N ARG A 82 2.41 0.72 -12.54
CA ARG A 82 3.16 -0.34 -11.86
C ARG A 82 2.63 -0.46 -10.45
N LEU A 83 2.11 -1.64 -10.13
CA LEU A 83 1.51 -1.93 -8.83
C LEU A 83 2.31 -3.01 -8.12
N HIS A 84 2.47 -2.85 -6.82
CA HIS A 84 3.24 -3.72 -5.94
C HIS A 84 2.34 -4.26 -4.83
N VAL A 85 2.60 -5.51 -4.40
CA VAL A 85 1.93 -6.12 -3.25
C VAL A 85 2.36 -5.48 -1.93
N GLN A 86 3.62 -5.04 -1.86
CA GLN A 86 4.21 -4.33 -0.74
C GLN A 86 4.61 -2.92 -1.18
N PRO A 87 4.60 -1.91 -0.29
CA PRO A 87 5.03 -0.58 -0.67
C PRO A 87 6.49 -0.61 -1.13
N PRO A 88 6.80 -0.09 -2.33
CA PRO A 88 8.18 0.03 -2.77
C PRO A 88 8.92 1.06 -1.92
N GLN A 89 10.24 1.11 -1.99
CA GLN A 89 11.00 2.21 -1.38
C GLN A 89 11.16 3.34 -2.41
N THR A 90 10.80 4.57 -2.05
CA THR A 90 11.04 5.78 -2.84
C THR A 90 12.20 6.60 -2.28
N PHE A 91 12.66 7.58 -3.06
CA PHE A 91 13.57 8.62 -2.60
C PHE A 91 12.93 10.03 -2.72
N PRO A 92 12.69 10.74 -1.61
CA PRO A 92 12.95 10.33 -0.24
C PRO A 92 12.02 9.18 0.20
N PRO A 93 12.43 8.37 1.21
CA PRO A 93 11.60 7.27 1.67
C PRO A 93 10.32 7.79 2.33
N GLN A 94 9.19 7.12 2.10
CA GLN A 94 7.89 7.46 2.69
C GLN A 94 7.52 6.45 3.77
N TRP A 95 7.71 6.83 5.03
CA TRP A 95 7.50 5.96 6.20
C TRP A 95 6.07 5.97 6.73
N ASP A 96 5.30 6.99 6.40
CA ASP A 96 3.92 7.25 6.84
C ASP A 96 2.92 6.24 6.26
N LEU A 97 3.14 5.78 5.02
CA LEU A 97 2.27 4.82 4.33
C LEU A 97 2.23 3.45 5.01
N ASP A 98 3.29 3.09 5.71
CA ASP A 98 3.39 1.82 6.41
C ASP A 98 2.88 1.91 7.84
N LEU A 99 2.72 3.09 8.45
CA LEU A 99 2.29 3.20 9.84
C LEU A 99 0.89 2.63 10.09
N PRO A 100 -0.14 2.91 9.28
CA PRO A 100 -1.46 2.28 9.46
C PRO A 100 -1.41 0.76 9.27
N ARG A 101 -0.63 0.27 8.29
CA ARG A 101 -0.46 -1.17 8.03
C ARG A 101 0.27 -1.85 9.18
N LEU A 102 1.42 -1.31 9.61
CA LEU A 102 2.21 -1.83 10.71
C LEU A 102 1.44 -1.80 12.04
N LYS A 103 0.62 -0.77 12.25
CA LYS A 103 -0.31 -0.71 13.39
C LYS A 103 -1.36 -1.81 13.29
N ALA A 104 -1.91 -2.08 12.11
CA ALA A 104 -2.87 -3.17 11.90
C ALA A 104 -2.23 -4.56 12.05
N GLU A 105 -1.01 -4.77 11.54
CA GLU A 105 -0.23 -5.99 11.73
C GLU A 105 0.10 -6.23 13.19
N MET A 106 0.55 -5.20 13.92
CA MET A 106 0.76 -5.24 15.35
C MET A 106 -0.53 -5.60 16.09
N ALA A 107 -1.65 -4.98 15.71
CA ALA A 107 -2.94 -5.24 16.32
C ALA A 107 -3.48 -6.65 15.99
N ALA A 108 -3.14 -7.23 14.84
CA ALA A 108 -3.51 -8.59 14.45
C ALA A 108 -2.63 -9.65 15.10
N ALA A 109 -1.34 -9.36 15.32
CA ALA A 109 -0.39 -10.25 15.99
C ALA A 109 -0.55 -10.29 17.51
N HIS A 110 -1.47 -9.50 18.08
CA HIS A 110 -1.68 -9.44 19.53
C HIS A 110 -2.19 -10.79 20.09
N PRO A 111 -1.65 -11.27 21.23
CA PRO A 111 -2.08 -12.54 21.87
C PRO A 111 -3.59 -12.62 22.12
N ASP A 112 -4.19 -11.53 22.59
CA ASP A 112 -5.65 -11.40 22.78
C ASP A 112 -6.49 -11.60 21.51
N ARG A 113 -5.86 -11.60 20.33
CA ARG A 113 -6.51 -11.86 19.03
C ARG A 113 -6.08 -13.18 18.39
N GLY A 114 -5.41 -14.06 19.14
CA GLY A 114 -4.93 -15.35 18.67
C GLY A 114 -3.54 -15.33 18.04
N GLY A 115 -2.78 -14.24 18.22
CA GLY A 115 -1.37 -14.16 17.87
C GLY A 115 -0.44 -14.73 18.95
N THR A 116 0.87 -14.57 18.76
CA THR A 116 1.89 -14.94 19.75
C THR A 116 2.64 -13.70 20.22
N ASP A 117 3.15 -13.73 21.45
CA ASP A 117 3.96 -12.63 22.00
C ASP A 117 5.16 -12.30 21.10
N GLU A 118 5.81 -13.32 20.53
CA GLU A 118 6.92 -13.16 19.59
C GLU A 118 6.49 -12.41 18.32
N ALA A 119 5.35 -12.77 17.73
CA ALA A 119 4.81 -12.10 16.55
C ALA A 119 4.41 -10.64 16.87
N PHE A 120 3.85 -10.40 18.06
CA PHE A 120 3.48 -9.08 18.52
C PHE A 120 4.70 -8.17 18.72
N ILE A 121 5.75 -8.66 19.40
CA ILE A 121 7.00 -7.93 19.62
C ILE A 121 7.65 -7.57 18.29
N ALA A 122 7.73 -8.52 17.36
CA ALA A 122 8.32 -8.28 16.03
C ALA A 122 7.53 -7.24 15.21
N ALA A 123 6.19 -7.25 15.30
CA ALA A 123 5.34 -6.27 14.63
C ALA A 123 5.43 -4.88 15.29
N ARG A 124 5.50 -4.84 16.62
CA ARG A 124 5.67 -3.60 17.40
C ARG A 124 6.99 -2.91 17.12
N THR A 125 8.09 -3.65 17.09
CA THR A 125 9.43 -3.11 16.75
C THR A 125 9.44 -2.49 15.36
N ARG A 126 8.75 -3.11 14.38
CA ARG A 126 8.62 -2.54 13.03
C ARG A 126 7.83 -1.22 13.04
N TYR A 127 6.72 -1.16 13.77
CA TYR A 127 5.91 0.05 13.91
C TYR A 127 6.67 1.21 14.58
N GLU A 128 7.34 0.95 15.71
CA GLU A 128 8.06 1.98 16.47
C GLU A 128 9.26 2.54 15.67
N ASN A 129 9.97 1.69 14.92
CA ASN A 129 11.05 2.11 14.03
C ASN A 129 10.56 2.98 12.87
N ALA A 130 9.40 2.66 12.28
CA ALA A 130 8.81 3.47 11.22
C ALA A 130 8.35 4.84 11.75
N ARG A 131 7.73 4.86 12.94
CA ARG A 131 7.20 6.08 13.56
C ARG A 131 8.30 7.07 13.93
N SER A 132 9.42 6.57 14.43
CA SER A 132 10.56 7.41 14.80
C SER A 132 11.21 8.10 13.60
N LYS A 133 11.15 7.48 12.42
CA LYS A 133 11.66 8.03 11.16
C LYS A 133 10.74 9.09 10.57
N GLU A 134 9.42 8.98 10.76
CA GLU A 134 8.45 10.03 10.41
C GLU A 134 8.70 11.32 11.20
N THR A 135 9.00 11.23 12.49
CA THR A 135 9.19 12.43 13.36
C THR A 135 10.55 13.11 13.15
N SER A 136 11.52 12.42 12.54
CA SER A 136 12.89 12.92 12.34
C SER A 136 13.13 13.47 10.92
N ALA A 137 12.14 13.37 10.03
CA ALA A 137 12.15 13.88 8.66
C ALA A 137 11.35 15.19 8.57
#